data_AF-A0A1V9A4P0-F1
#
_entry.id   AF-A0A1V9A4P0-F1
#
_cell.length_a   1.000
_cell.length_b   1.000
_cell.length_c   1.000
_cell.angle_alpha   90.00
_cell.angle_beta   90.00
_cell.angle_gamma   90.00
#
_symmetry.space_group_name_H-M   'P 1'
#
loop_
_entity.id
_entity.type
_entity.pdbx_description
1 polymer ?
#
loop_
_entity_poly.entity_id
_entity_poly.type
_entity_poly.pdbx_seq_one_letter_code
_entity_poly.pdbx_strand_id
1 'polypeptide(L)'
;MTSGQSWNGWTPQHDDFRVTWRGFDRAEVRRRFTELSGALREVNADRDAAAEYVRGQAAELAALRDENAKLRQSLDRVCRAPVSSDGLSERLWRMVDLAQKEAHEVLATAHAEAQQRRAELDVREAELRAREAELEAEHRELVRCLKADAAAEAESAERARREEDERSVRRRQELERDFARNLAVRRDEVNRAIARREEAAKAAADRIVADAASRADRIVAEATSRVHTLEQARRRAAADLRTAREALAGALPLVEPLPDEVAVDRTGREGVATVPGHEATTSPPAAGDPGSPADADLPTQRRKVPTVSPAG
;
A
#
# COMPACT_ATOMS: atom_id res chain seq x y z
N MET A 1 -61.95 -5.07 55.40
CA MET A 1 -60.69 -5.73 55.80
C MET A 1 -60.20 -5.08 57.09
N THR A 2 -60.54 -5.66 58.25
CA THR A 2 -59.80 -5.40 59.49
C THR A 2 -59.97 -6.60 60.41
N SER A 3 -58.97 -7.47 60.34
CA SER A 3 -58.39 -8.21 61.46
C SER A 3 -59.36 -8.75 62.51
N GLY A 4 -59.97 -9.90 62.23
CA GLY A 4 -60.37 -10.84 63.28
C GLY A 4 -59.11 -11.38 63.96
N GLN A 5 -58.55 -10.62 64.90
CA GLN A 5 -57.53 -11.12 65.80
C GLN A 5 -58.19 -12.12 66.74
N SER A 6 -58.00 -13.39 66.43
CA SER A 6 -58.30 -14.50 67.35
C SER A 6 -57.48 -14.31 68.61
N TRP A 7 -58.13 -13.94 69.71
CA TRP A 7 -57.59 -14.09 71.05
C TRP A 7 -57.46 -15.59 71.35
N ASN A 8 -56.38 -16.18 70.85
CA ASN A 8 -55.88 -17.48 71.29
C ASN A 8 -55.25 -17.29 72.67
N GLY A 9 -55.60 -18.14 73.62
CA GLY A 9 -54.90 -18.17 74.90
C GLY A 9 -55.46 -19.07 75.99
N TRP A 10 -56.63 -19.68 75.83
CA TRP A 10 -57.08 -20.69 76.80
C TRP A 10 -56.56 -22.06 76.37
N THR A 11 -55.31 -22.36 76.72
CA THR A 11 -54.86 -23.75 76.74
C THR A 11 -55.70 -24.48 77.81
N PRO A 12 -56.39 -25.58 77.48
CA PRO A 12 -57.01 -26.42 78.50
C PRO A 12 -55.88 -27.00 79.36
N GLN A 13 -55.69 -26.47 80.56
CA GLN A 13 -54.87 -27.12 81.57
C GLN A 13 -55.64 -28.35 82.03
N HIS A 14 -55.40 -29.49 81.38
CA HIS A 14 -55.83 -30.79 81.88
C HIS A 14 -54.95 -31.14 83.09
N ASP A 15 -55.30 -30.59 84.24
CA ASP A 15 -54.73 -30.99 85.53
C ASP A 15 -55.68 -32.00 86.17
N ASP A 16 -55.42 -33.29 85.94
CA ASP A 16 -56.07 -34.34 86.73
C ASP A 16 -55.70 -34.17 88.20
N PHE A 17 -56.70 -34.13 89.08
CA PHE A 17 -56.46 -34.01 90.52
C PHE A 17 -55.70 -35.23 91.06
N ARG A 18 -54.72 -35.00 91.93
CA ARG A 18 -54.00 -36.09 92.59
C ARG A 18 -54.96 -37.01 93.35
N VAL A 19 -54.89 -38.31 93.05
CA VAL A 19 -55.72 -39.35 93.68
C VAL A 19 -54.99 -39.95 94.89
N THR A 20 -55.70 -40.09 96.00
CA THR A 20 -55.28 -40.81 97.21
C THR A 20 -56.17 -42.04 97.42
N TRP A 21 -55.81 -42.93 98.35
CA TRP A 21 -56.49 -44.22 98.57
C TRP A 21 -58.01 -44.12 98.87
N ARG A 22 -58.52 -42.91 99.16
CA ARG A 22 -59.95 -42.62 99.35
C ARG A 22 -60.40 -41.35 98.59
N GLY A 23 -59.99 -41.21 97.34
CA GLY A 23 -60.45 -40.16 96.42
C GLY A 23 -59.44 -39.04 96.20
N PHE A 24 -59.89 -37.91 95.63
CA PHE A 24 -59.03 -36.77 95.31
C PHE A 24 -58.49 -36.06 96.55
N ASP A 25 -57.27 -35.53 96.46
CA ASP A 25 -56.70 -34.69 97.51
C ASP A 25 -57.57 -33.44 97.72
N ARG A 26 -58.23 -33.38 98.87
CA ARG A 26 -59.14 -32.29 99.23
C ARG A 26 -58.44 -30.94 99.35
N ALA A 27 -57.15 -30.92 99.72
CA ALA A 27 -56.39 -29.68 99.80
C ALA A 27 -56.11 -29.13 98.40
N GLU A 28 -55.76 -30.02 97.47
CA GLU A 28 -55.53 -29.69 96.06
C GLU A 28 -56.81 -29.20 95.37
N VAL A 29 -57.93 -29.91 95.53
CA VAL A 29 -59.23 -29.52 94.96
C VAL A 29 -59.69 -28.16 95.50
N ARG A 30 -59.55 -27.90 96.81
CA ARG A 30 -59.92 -26.60 97.41
C ARG A 30 -59.06 -25.47 96.91
N ARG A 31 -57.74 -25.68 96.80
CA ARG A 31 -56.82 -24.69 96.23
C ARG A 31 -57.23 -24.37 94.80
N ARG A 32 -57.47 -25.39 93.99
CA ARG A 32 -57.80 -25.21 92.57
C ARG A 32 -59.18 -24.59 92.35
N PHE A 33 -60.18 -24.94 93.16
CA PHE A 33 -61.47 -24.28 93.15
C PHE A 33 -61.37 -22.80 93.54
N THR A 34 -60.50 -22.47 94.50
CA THR A 34 -60.26 -21.08 94.92
C THR A 34 -59.58 -20.29 93.80
N GLU A 35 -58.59 -20.87 93.14
CA GLU A 35 -57.93 -20.29 91.95
C GLU A 35 -58.93 -20.09 90.80
N LEU A 36 -59.72 -21.11 90.45
CA LEU A 36 -60.73 -21.02 89.39
C LEU A 36 -61.82 -19.98 89.72
N SER A 37 -62.29 -19.96 90.97
CA SER A 37 -63.28 -18.97 91.43
C SER A 37 -62.71 -17.56 91.42
N GLY A 38 -61.39 -17.42 91.66
CA GLY A 38 -60.66 -16.16 91.49
C GLY A 38 -60.58 -15.74 90.03
N ALA A 39 -60.13 -16.62 89.15
CA ALA A 39 -60.04 -16.38 87.71
C ALA A 39 -61.41 -16.06 87.07
N LEU A 40 -62.48 -16.73 87.49
CA LEU A 40 -63.83 -16.43 87.02
C LEU A 40 -64.32 -15.05 87.49
N ARG A 41 -63.94 -14.62 88.70
CA ARG A 41 -64.23 -13.27 89.18
C ARG A 41 -63.45 -12.22 88.38
N GLU A 42 -62.20 -12.48 88.05
CA GLU A 42 -61.37 -11.61 87.22
C GLU A 42 -61.94 -11.49 85.80
N VAL A 43 -62.25 -12.61 85.14
CA VAL A 43 -62.88 -12.59 83.80
C VAL A 43 -64.25 -11.90 83.80
N ASN A 44 -65.06 -12.07 84.85
CA ASN A 44 -66.32 -11.35 84.95
C ASN A 44 -66.10 -9.85 85.16
N ALA A 45 -65.11 -9.45 85.97
CA ALA A 45 -64.75 -8.05 86.15
C ALA A 45 -64.26 -7.43 84.82
N ASP A 46 -63.42 -8.15 84.07
CA ASP A 46 -62.94 -7.72 82.75
C ASP A 46 -64.09 -7.63 81.74
N ARG A 47 -65.00 -8.60 81.74
CA ARG A 47 -66.19 -8.59 80.89
C ARG A 47 -67.09 -7.40 81.22
N ASP A 48 -67.31 -7.13 82.49
CA ASP A 48 -68.17 -6.03 82.93
C ASP A 48 -67.50 -4.67 82.62
N ALA A 49 -66.18 -4.54 82.78
CA ALA A 49 -65.41 -3.37 82.35
C ALA A 49 -65.46 -3.15 80.83
N ALA A 50 -65.32 -4.21 80.03
CA ALA A 50 -65.48 -4.15 78.58
C ALA A 50 -66.92 -3.76 78.19
N ALA A 51 -67.93 -4.26 78.91
CA ALA A 51 -69.33 -3.92 78.68
C ALA A 51 -69.63 -2.44 79.00
N GLU A 52 -69.01 -1.86 80.02
CA GLU A 52 -69.10 -0.42 80.29
C GLU A 52 -68.37 0.40 79.22
N TYR A 53 -67.19 -0.03 78.77
CA TYR A 53 -66.46 0.63 77.69
C TYR A 53 -67.25 0.68 76.38
N VAL A 54 -67.85 -0.44 75.97
CA VAL A 54 -68.71 -0.51 74.78
C VAL A 54 -69.95 0.36 74.95
N ARG A 55 -70.57 0.40 76.14
CA ARG A 55 -71.71 1.29 76.42
C ARG A 55 -71.31 2.76 76.33
N GLY A 56 -70.14 3.14 76.83
CA GLY A 56 -69.59 4.49 76.69
C GLY A 56 -69.37 4.89 75.24
N GLN A 57 -68.71 4.03 74.45
CA GLN A 57 -68.51 4.28 73.01
C GLN A 57 -69.82 4.34 72.23
N ALA A 58 -70.81 3.51 72.57
CA ALA A 58 -72.12 3.55 71.94
C ALA A 58 -72.85 4.87 72.22
N ALA A 59 -72.75 5.39 73.45
CA ALA A 59 -73.29 6.70 73.82
C ALA A 59 -72.58 7.85 73.10
N GLU A 60 -71.25 7.80 72.97
CA GLU A 60 -70.47 8.79 72.21
C GLU A 60 -70.84 8.78 70.72
N LEU A 61 -70.96 7.60 70.11
CA LEU A 61 -71.41 7.47 68.73
C LEU A 61 -72.84 7.96 68.53
N ALA A 62 -73.73 7.76 69.50
CA ALA A 62 -75.08 8.32 69.46
C ALA A 62 -75.03 9.86 69.52
N ALA A 63 -74.24 10.43 70.43
CA ALA A 63 -74.05 11.88 70.54
C ALA A 63 -73.48 12.50 69.26
N LEU A 64 -72.44 11.89 68.67
CA LEU A 64 -71.87 12.33 67.39
C LEU A 64 -72.86 12.22 66.23
N ARG A 65 -73.71 11.18 66.21
CA ARG A 65 -74.77 11.04 65.20
C ARG A 65 -75.83 12.13 65.36
N ASP A 66 -76.24 12.43 66.58
CA ASP A 66 -77.19 13.50 66.87
C ASP A 66 -76.61 14.87 66.50
N GLU A 67 -75.32 15.11 66.78
CA GLU A 67 -74.62 16.31 66.35
C GLU A 67 -74.55 16.41 64.82
N ASN A 68 -74.22 15.32 64.13
CA ASN A 68 -74.20 15.30 62.67
C ASN A 68 -75.59 15.57 62.09
N ALA A 69 -76.65 15.02 62.68
CA ALA A 69 -78.02 15.31 62.30
C ALA A 69 -78.38 16.78 62.52
N LYS A 70 -77.98 17.38 63.65
CA LYS A 70 -78.17 18.82 63.92
C LYS A 70 -77.40 19.70 62.93
N LEU A 71 -76.14 19.36 62.63
CA LEU A 71 -75.32 20.08 61.65
C LEU A 71 -75.93 20.01 60.25
N ARG A 72 -76.43 18.82 59.84
CA ARG A 72 -77.15 18.64 58.57
C ARG A 72 -78.46 19.44 58.54
N GLN A 73 -79.24 19.43 59.61
CA GLN A 73 -80.46 20.23 59.68
C GLN A 73 -80.16 21.74 59.65
N SER A 74 -79.08 22.17 60.31
CA SER A 74 -78.61 23.56 60.26
C SER A 74 -78.16 23.93 58.85
N LEU A 75 -77.42 23.05 58.17
CA LEU A 75 -77.01 23.23 56.79
C LEU A 75 -78.22 23.30 55.85
N ASP A 76 -79.18 22.38 55.98
CA ASP A 76 -80.42 22.37 55.21
C ASP A 76 -81.23 23.65 55.44
N ARG A 77 -81.26 24.18 56.67
CA ARG A 77 -81.89 25.47 56.98
C ARG A 77 -81.15 26.63 56.31
N VAL A 78 -79.82 26.65 56.36
CA VAL A 78 -78.98 27.67 55.68
C VAL A 78 -79.16 27.60 54.17
N CYS A 79 -79.31 26.40 53.61
CA CYS A 79 -79.54 26.17 52.18
C CYS A 79 -80.98 26.50 51.74
N ARG A 80 -81.99 26.35 52.62
CA ARG A 80 -83.41 26.64 52.32
C ARG A 80 -83.82 28.08 52.59
N ALA A 81 -83.13 28.79 53.47
CA ALA A 81 -83.38 30.22 53.66
C ALA A 81 -82.97 30.98 52.39
N PRO A 82 -83.82 31.88 51.84
CA PRO A 82 -83.37 32.77 50.79
C PRO A 82 -82.19 33.57 51.34
N VAL A 83 -81.09 33.56 50.59
CA VAL A 83 -79.82 34.21 50.94
C VAL A 83 -80.12 35.66 51.31
N SER A 84 -79.89 36.05 52.56
CA SER A 84 -79.86 37.48 52.93
C SER A 84 -78.85 38.18 52.02
N SER A 85 -79.14 39.39 51.54
CA SER A 85 -78.22 40.16 50.66
C SER A 85 -76.79 40.21 51.21
N ASP A 86 -76.64 40.21 52.54
CA ASP A 86 -75.35 40.26 53.23
C ASP A 86 -74.61 38.91 53.21
N GLY A 87 -75.34 37.78 53.20
CA GLY A 87 -74.75 36.43 53.16
C GLY A 87 -74.28 35.97 51.78
N LEU A 88 -74.77 36.61 50.71
CA LEU A 88 -74.31 36.35 49.33
C LEU A 88 -72.86 36.81 49.16
N SER A 89 -72.55 38.01 49.67
CA SER A 89 -71.20 38.60 49.62
C SER A 89 -70.17 37.73 50.33
N GLU A 90 -70.47 37.27 51.55
CA GLU A 90 -69.60 36.37 52.32
C GLU A 90 -69.34 35.03 51.61
N ARG A 91 -70.38 34.45 50.97
CA ARG A 91 -70.24 33.22 50.19
C ARG A 91 -69.40 33.41 48.94
N LEU A 92 -69.59 34.52 48.22
CA LEU A 92 -68.78 34.86 47.04
C LEU A 92 -67.32 35.07 47.42
N TRP A 93 -67.05 35.77 48.52
CA TRP A 93 -65.70 35.93 49.07
C TRP A 93 -65.06 34.58 49.40
N ARG A 94 -65.78 33.69 50.09
CA ARG A 94 -65.26 32.35 50.41
C ARG A 94 -65.02 31.49 49.17
N MET A 95 -65.85 31.62 48.14
CA MET A 95 -65.67 30.90 46.88
C MET A 95 -64.46 31.44 46.10
N VAL A 96 -64.26 32.76 46.09
CA VAL A 96 -63.08 33.39 45.48
C VAL A 96 -61.80 33.00 46.22
N ASP A 97 -61.82 33.03 47.56
CA ASP A 97 -60.67 32.60 48.39
C ASP A 97 -60.34 31.12 48.15
N LEU A 98 -61.35 30.24 48.05
CA LEU A 98 -61.14 28.84 47.70
C LEU A 98 -60.56 28.68 46.29
N ALA A 99 -61.13 29.36 45.30
CA ALA A 99 -60.64 29.32 43.93
C ALA A 99 -59.20 29.86 43.81
N GLN A 100 -58.84 30.88 44.60
CA GLN A 100 -57.47 31.40 44.67
C GLN A 100 -56.52 30.36 45.28
N LYS A 101 -56.92 29.70 46.37
CA LYS A 101 -56.14 28.60 46.98
C LYS A 101 -55.94 27.44 46.00
N GLU A 102 -57.01 27.00 45.35
CA GLU A 102 -56.95 25.96 44.31
C GLU A 102 -56.04 26.38 43.14
N ALA A 103 -56.14 27.63 42.67
CA ALA A 103 -55.27 28.14 41.62
C ALA A 103 -53.79 28.17 42.06
N HIS A 104 -53.51 28.58 43.30
CA HIS A 104 -52.15 28.56 43.85
C HIS A 104 -51.60 27.14 43.99
N GLU A 105 -52.43 26.18 44.40
CA GLU A 105 -52.04 24.77 44.45
C GLU A 105 -51.72 24.22 43.06
N VAL A 106 -52.57 24.49 42.05
CA VAL A 106 -52.32 24.09 40.66
C VAL A 106 -51.04 24.73 40.11
N LEU A 107 -50.79 26.00 40.39
CA LEU A 107 -49.54 26.66 39.97
C LEU A 107 -48.33 26.07 40.68
N ALA A 108 -48.43 25.78 41.98
CA ALA A 108 -47.34 25.17 42.74
C ALA A 108 -47.00 23.77 42.23
N THR A 109 -48.00 22.93 41.94
CA THR A 109 -47.77 21.61 41.35
C THR A 109 -47.20 21.71 39.94
N ALA A 110 -47.75 22.58 39.09
CA ALA A 110 -47.23 22.80 37.74
C ALA A 110 -45.77 23.29 37.75
N HIS A 111 -45.41 24.18 38.68
CA HIS A 111 -44.03 24.66 38.83
C HIS A 111 -43.11 23.55 39.33
N ALA A 112 -43.54 22.75 40.31
CA ALA A 112 -42.77 21.62 40.81
C ALA A 112 -42.51 20.58 39.71
N GLU A 113 -43.54 20.22 38.93
CA GLU A 113 -43.39 19.32 37.79
C GLU A 113 -42.48 19.90 36.71
N ALA A 114 -42.59 21.21 36.40
CA ALA A 114 -41.73 21.86 35.42
C ALA A 114 -40.26 21.85 35.87
N GLN A 115 -39.99 22.08 37.16
CA GLN A 115 -38.65 22.01 37.72
C GLN A 115 -38.08 20.58 37.67
N GLN A 116 -38.90 19.57 38.02
CA GLN A 116 -38.51 18.17 37.91
C GLN A 116 -38.14 17.79 36.48
N ARG A 117 -39.00 18.14 35.50
CA ARG A 117 -38.71 17.88 34.08
C ARG A 117 -37.46 18.58 33.59
N ARG A 118 -37.21 19.83 34.01
CA ARG A 118 -35.97 20.55 33.68
C ARG A 118 -34.76 19.84 34.24
N ALA A 119 -34.78 19.45 35.52
CA ALA A 119 -33.69 18.71 36.14
C ALA A 119 -33.44 17.37 35.43
N GLU A 120 -34.49 16.64 35.04
CA GLU A 120 -34.36 15.41 34.26
C GLU A 120 -33.73 15.65 32.87
N LEU A 121 -34.12 16.72 32.19
CA LEU A 121 -33.54 17.09 30.90
C LEU A 121 -32.07 17.51 31.05
N ASP A 122 -31.73 18.30 32.06
CA ASP A 122 -30.36 18.72 32.34
C ASP A 122 -29.44 17.52 32.59
N VAL A 123 -29.93 16.52 33.34
CA VAL A 123 -29.21 15.26 33.56
C VAL A 123 -29.02 14.49 32.25
N ARG A 124 -30.09 14.33 31.45
CA ARG A 124 -30.00 13.64 30.15
C ARG A 124 -29.06 14.35 29.18
N GLU A 125 -29.08 15.67 29.13
CA GLU A 125 -28.16 16.44 28.30
C GLU A 125 -26.70 16.27 28.76
N ALA A 126 -26.45 16.27 30.08
CA ALA A 126 -25.12 16.01 30.62
C ALA A 126 -24.63 14.60 30.28
N GLU A 127 -25.49 13.57 30.37
CA GLU A 127 -25.18 12.20 29.97
C GLU A 127 -24.86 12.09 28.47
N LEU A 128 -25.64 12.75 27.60
CA LEU A 128 -25.39 12.76 26.16
C LEU A 128 -24.06 13.45 25.84
N ARG A 129 -23.80 14.62 26.44
CA ARG A 129 -22.51 15.33 26.27
C ARG A 129 -21.33 14.50 26.73
N ALA A 130 -21.47 13.76 27.83
CA ALA A 130 -20.42 12.87 28.31
C ALA A 130 -20.14 11.74 27.31
N ARG A 131 -21.20 11.09 26.80
CA ARG A 131 -21.07 10.03 25.77
C ARG A 131 -20.48 10.56 24.47
N GLU A 132 -20.87 11.75 24.03
CA GLU A 132 -20.29 12.40 22.84
C GLU A 132 -18.79 12.65 23.04
N ALA A 133 -18.38 13.16 24.20
CA ALA A 133 -16.97 13.38 24.51
C ALA A 133 -16.15 12.08 24.55
N GLU A 134 -16.71 10.99 25.09
CA GLU A 134 -16.10 9.66 25.09
C GLU A 134 -15.91 9.14 23.65
N LEU A 135 -16.96 9.15 22.83
CA LEU A 135 -16.89 8.71 21.43
C LEU A 135 -15.93 9.56 20.60
N GLU A 136 -15.89 10.87 20.84
CA GLU A 136 -14.92 11.75 20.18
C GLU A 136 -13.48 11.42 20.59
N ALA A 137 -13.24 11.11 21.86
CA ALA A 137 -11.92 10.70 22.33
C ALA A 137 -11.49 9.38 21.68
N GLU A 138 -12.36 8.37 21.69
CA GLU A 138 -12.14 7.08 21.03
C GLU A 138 -11.88 7.27 19.52
N HIS A 139 -12.68 8.11 18.85
CA HIS A 139 -12.50 8.39 17.43
C HIS A 139 -11.17 9.08 17.15
N ARG A 140 -10.77 10.06 17.97
CA ARG A 140 -9.47 10.74 17.85
C ARG A 140 -8.32 9.74 18.04
N GLU A 141 -8.42 8.83 19.00
CA GLU A 141 -7.42 7.79 19.22
C GLU A 141 -7.33 6.81 18.06
N LEU A 142 -8.48 6.32 17.56
CA LEU A 142 -8.54 5.44 16.40
C LEU A 142 -7.90 6.11 15.17
N VAL A 143 -8.26 7.36 14.89
CA VAL A 143 -7.67 8.13 13.77
C VAL A 143 -6.17 8.32 13.98
N ARG A 144 -5.71 8.55 15.21
CA ARG A 144 -4.28 8.64 15.52
C ARG A 144 -3.55 7.33 15.24
N CYS A 145 -4.08 6.21 15.69
CA CYS A 145 -3.50 4.88 15.45
C CYS A 145 -3.47 4.57 13.94
N LEU A 146 -4.59 4.75 13.23
CA LEU A 146 -4.66 4.53 11.79
C LEU A 146 -3.66 5.40 11.01
N LYS A 147 -3.48 6.66 11.41
CA LYS A 147 -2.47 7.54 10.80
C LYS A 147 -1.04 7.05 11.07
N ALA A 148 -0.76 6.56 12.28
CA ALA A 148 0.54 6.00 12.63
C ALA A 148 0.84 4.73 11.83
N ASP A 149 -0.14 3.82 11.70
CA ASP A 149 -0.02 2.58 10.94
C ASP A 149 0.19 2.88 9.44
N ALA A 150 -0.58 3.82 8.87
CA ALA A 150 -0.42 4.24 7.50
C ALA A 150 0.96 4.88 7.23
N ALA A 151 1.48 5.65 8.20
CA ALA A 151 2.83 6.22 8.10
C ALA A 151 3.91 5.14 8.17
N ALA A 152 3.77 4.16 9.07
CA ALA A 152 4.71 3.04 9.19
C ALA A 152 4.72 2.17 7.91
N GLU A 153 3.56 1.92 7.32
CA GLU A 153 3.44 1.18 6.05
C GLU A 153 4.01 1.98 4.86
N ALA A 154 3.81 3.31 4.83
CA ALA A 154 4.43 4.15 3.82
C ALA A 154 5.95 4.12 3.91
N GLU A 155 6.51 4.21 5.12
CA GLU A 155 7.95 4.09 5.35
C GLU A 155 8.50 2.71 4.97
N SER A 156 7.80 1.63 5.31
CA SER A 156 8.22 0.27 4.95
C SER A 156 8.23 0.08 3.43
N ALA A 157 7.19 0.57 2.75
CA ALA A 157 7.09 0.54 1.29
C ALA A 157 8.18 1.37 0.61
N GLU A 158 8.52 2.55 1.14
CA GLU A 158 9.64 3.35 0.63
C GLU A 158 10.98 2.64 0.80
N ARG A 159 11.24 2.03 1.97
CA ARG A 159 12.47 1.26 2.21
C ARG A 159 12.57 0.09 1.24
N ALA A 160 11.49 -0.66 1.04
CA ALA A 160 11.44 -1.76 0.08
C ALA A 160 11.71 -1.29 -1.36
N ARG A 161 11.16 -0.15 -1.78
CA ARG A 161 11.44 0.45 -3.10
C ARG A 161 12.91 0.82 -3.25
N ARG A 162 13.49 1.51 -2.25
CA ARG A 162 14.92 1.90 -2.27
C ARG A 162 15.83 0.68 -2.34
N GLU A 163 15.54 -0.37 -1.57
CA GLU A 163 16.30 -1.62 -1.62
C GLU A 163 16.24 -2.28 -2.99
N GLU A 164 15.07 -2.32 -3.63
CA GLU A 164 14.91 -2.92 -4.96
C GLU A 164 15.57 -2.09 -6.06
N ASP A 165 15.51 -0.76 -5.95
CA ASP A 165 16.23 0.16 -6.83
C ASP A 165 17.74 -0.02 -6.69
N GLU A 166 18.25 -0.12 -5.46
CA GLU A 166 19.66 -0.41 -5.21
C GLU A 166 20.08 -1.76 -5.78
N ARG A 167 19.28 -2.82 -5.58
CA ARG A 167 19.54 -4.15 -6.16
C ARG A 167 19.54 -4.10 -7.68
N SER A 168 18.62 -3.38 -8.28
CA SER A 168 18.53 -3.18 -9.73
C SER A 168 19.76 -2.45 -10.28
N VAL A 169 20.20 -1.39 -9.61
CA VAL A 169 21.42 -0.65 -9.97
C VAL A 169 22.65 -1.54 -9.85
N ARG A 170 22.80 -2.28 -8.74
CA ARG A 170 23.93 -3.22 -8.55
C ARG A 170 23.96 -4.27 -9.66
N ARG A 171 22.81 -4.87 -10.00
CA ARG A 171 22.71 -5.86 -11.07
C ARG A 171 23.08 -5.28 -12.44
N ARG A 172 22.66 -4.04 -12.75
CA ARG A 172 23.07 -3.35 -13.99
C ARG A 172 24.57 -3.13 -14.03
N GLN A 173 25.18 -2.68 -12.94
CA GLN A 173 26.63 -2.48 -12.85
C GLN A 173 27.42 -3.79 -13.02
N GLU A 174 26.95 -4.89 -12.42
CA GLU A 174 27.55 -6.21 -12.59
C GLU A 174 27.51 -6.64 -14.05
N LEU A 175 26.33 -6.54 -14.70
CA LEU A 175 26.19 -6.84 -16.12
C LEU A 175 27.09 -5.96 -16.98
N GLU A 176 27.14 -4.65 -16.75
CA GLU A 176 28.00 -3.73 -17.48
C GLU A 176 29.49 -4.11 -17.33
N ARG A 177 29.94 -4.48 -16.13
CA ARG A 177 31.31 -4.95 -15.89
C ARG A 177 31.61 -6.24 -16.64
N ASP A 178 30.69 -7.19 -16.65
CA ASP A 178 30.85 -8.46 -17.35
C ASP A 178 30.82 -8.26 -18.87
N PHE A 179 29.93 -7.42 -19.39
CA PHE A 179 29.90 -7.03 -20.80
C PHE A 179 31.20 -6.33 -21.22
N ALA A 180 31.70 -5.38 -20.41
CA ALA A 180 32.96 -4.70 -20.67
C ALA A 180 34.13 -5.68 -20.70
N ARG A 181 34.18 -6.65 -19.78
CA ARG A 181 35.20 -7.70 -19.76
C ARG A 181 35.14 -8.57 -21.01
N ASN A 182 33.96 -9.05 -21.39
CA ASN A 182 33.78 -9.86 -22.59
C ASN A 182 34.16 -9.09 -23.86
N LEU A 183 33.79 -7.81 -23.94
CA LEU A 183 34.13 -6.96 -25.08
C LEU A 183 35.64 -6.70 -25.16
N ALA A 184 36.32 -6.52 -24.02
CA ALA A 184 37.77 -6.39 -23.95
C ALA A 184 38.47 -7.67 -24.45
N VAL A 185 38.04 -8.84 -23.98
CA VAL A 185 38.57 -10.14 -24.47
C VAL A 185 38.39 -10.28 -25.97
N ARG A 186 37.19 -10.01 -26.49
CA ARG A 186 36.91 -10.10 -27.93
C ARG A 186 37.71 -9.08 -28.74
N ARG A 187 37.90 -7.86 -28.22
CA ARG A 187 38.74 -6.84 -28.84
C ARG A 187 40.20 -7.30 -28.92
N ASP A 188 40.73 -7.88 -27.85
CA ASP A 188 42.09 -8.40 -27.81
C ASP A 188 42.28 -9.56 -28.80
N GLU A 189 41.30 -10.46 -28.90
CA GLU A 189 41.31 -11.54 -29.89
C GLU A 189 41.32 -11.01 -31.34
N VAL A 190 40.46 -10.04 -31.65
CA VAL A 190 40.42 -9.39 -32.96
C VAL A 190 41.73 -8.68 -33.26
N ASN A 191 42.27 -7.92 -32.30
CA ASN A 191 43.56 -7.24 -32.45
C ASN A 191 44.70 -8.24 -32.72
N ARG A 192 44.74 -9.37 -32.00
CA ARG A 192 45.72 -10.44 -32.25
C ARG A 192 45.54 -11.05 -33.63
N ALA A 193 44.31 -11.25 -34.10
CA ALA A 193 44.05 -11.78 -35.43
C ALA A 193 44.50 -10.80 -36.53
N ILE A 194 44.28 -9.49 -36.34
CA ILE A 194 44.78 -8.44 -37.24
C ILE A 194 46.31 -8.44 -37.25
N ALA A 195 46.96 -8.41 -36.09
CA ALA A 195 48.42 -8.45 -35.99
C ALA A 195 49.03 -9.66 -36.69
N ARG A 196 48.45 -10.86 -36.49
CA ARG A 196 48.88 -12.09 -37.20
C ARG A 196 48.72 -11.98 -38.72
N ARG A 197 47.63 -11.38 -39.20
CA ARG A 197 47.41 -11.15 -40.64
C ARG A 197 48.42 -10.14 -41.20
N GLU A 198 48.70 -9.06 -40.46
CA GLU A 198 49.70 -8.08 -40.85
C GLU A 198 51.11 -8.67 -40.88
N GLU A 199 51.48 -9.47 -39.89
CA GLU A 199 52.76 -10.19 -39.87
C GLU A 199 52.88 -11.17 -41.03
N ALA A 200 51.84 -11.96 -41.29
CA ALA A 200 51.80 -12.88 -42.42
C ALA A 200 51.89 -12.15 -43.77
N ALA A 201 51.20 -11.00 -43.91
CA ALA A 201 51.25 -10.17 -45.11
C ALA A 201 52.64 -9.55 -45.31
N LYS A 202 53.27 -9.03 -44.23
CA LYS A 202 54.66 -8.53 -44.27
C LYS A 202 55.64 -9.61 -44.68
N ALA A 203 55.57 -10.79 -44.05
CA ALA A 203 56.45 -11.91 -44.39
C ALA A 203 56.27 -12.38 -45.85
N ALA A 204 55.03 -12.35 -46.38
CA ALA A 204 54.77 -12.66 -47.77
C ALA A 204 55.36 -11.60 -48.72
N ALA A 205 55.21 -10.31 -48.38
CA ALA A 205 55.81 -9.21 -49.13
C ALA A 205 57.34 -9.31 -49.15
N ASP A 206 57.98 -9.57 -47.99
CA ASP A 206 59.42 -9.73 -47.87
C ASP A 206 59.93 -10.90 -48.73
N ARG A 207 59.21 -12.03 -48.78
CA ARG A 207 59.53 -13.15 -49.67
C ARG A 207 59.44 -12.77 -51.14
N ILE A 208 58.37 -12.08 -51.55
CA ILE A 208 58.21 -11.63 -52.95
C ILE A 208 59.36 -10.70 -53.34
N VAL A 209 59.74 -9.77 -52.45
CA VAL A 209 60.86 -8.85 -52.68
C VAL A 209 62.18 -9.62 -52.78
N ALA A 210 62.45 -10.56 -51.88
CA ALA A 210 63.66 -11.38 -51.90
C ALA A 210 63.77 -12.26 -53.16
N ASP A 211 62.65 -12.88 -53.57
CA ASP A 211 62.57 -13.67 -54.80
C ASP A 211 62.77 -12.80 -56.05
N ALA A 212 62.17 -11.61 -56.08
CA ALA A 212 62.33 -10.65 -57.17
C ALA A 212 63.78 -10.13 -57.25
N ALA A 213 64.39 -9.80 -56.12
CA ALA A 213 65.80 -9.40 -56.04
C ALA A 213 66.74 -10.52 -56.54
N SER A 214 66.55 -11.75 -56.07
CA SER A 214 67.33 -12.91 -56.51
C SER A 214 67.19 -13.17 -58.02
N ARG A 215 66.00 -12.97 -58.58
CA ARG A 215 65.77 -13.06 -60.04
C ARG A 215 66.44 -11.92 -60.79
N ALA A 216 66.34 -10.69 -60.29
CA ALA A 216 67.01 -9.54 -60.88
C ALA A 216 68.53 -9.74 -60.89
N ASP A 217 69.12 -10.18 -59.77
CA ASP A 217 70.54 -10.50 -59.66
C ASP A 217 70.96 -11.59 -60.65
N ARG A 218 70.13 -12.63 -60.84
CA ARG A 218 70.37 -13.68 -61.83
C ARG A 218 70.36 -13.14 -63.26
N ILE A 219 69.37 -12.30 -63.60
CA ILE A 219 69.27 -11.68 -64.93
C ILE A 219 70.48 -10.77 -65.18
N VAL A 220 70.87 -9.97 -64.19
CA VAL A 220 72.04 -9.08 -64.28
C VAL A 220 73.32 -9.88 -64.43
N ALA A 221 73.51 -10.96 -63.66
CA ALA A 221 74.67 -11.84 -63.76
C ALA A 221 74.75 -12.53 -65.13
N GLU A 222 73.62 -13.04 -65.64
CA GLU A 222 73.54 -13.65 -66.96
C GLU A 222 73.83 -12.62 -68.08
N ALA A 223 73.23 -11.43 -68.01
CA ALA A 223 73.48 -10.35 -68.95
C ALA A 223 74.95 -9.93 -68.93
N THR A 224 75.55 -9.79 -67.75
CA THR A 224 76.98 -9.46 -67.57
C THR A 224 77.87 -10.56 -68.16
N SER A 225 77.54 -11.83 -67.95
CA SER A 225 78.24 -12.96 -68.56
C SER A 225 78.15 -12.93 -70.08
N ARG A 226 76.98 -12.64 -70.66
CA ARG A 226 76.78 -12.50 -72.11
C ARG A 226 77.57 -11.32 -72.68
N VAL A 227 77.61 -10.18 -71.97
CA VAL A 227 78.45 -9.04 -72.38
C VAL A 227 79.92 -9.45 -72.35
N HIS A 228 80.38 -10.14 -71.32
CA HIS A 228 81.75 -10.60 -71.22
C HIS A 228 82.14 -11.56 -72.36
N THR A 229 81.27 -12.51 -72.73
CA THR A 229 81.53 -13.41 -73.87
C THR A 229 81.55 -12.66 -75.20
N LEU A 230 80.64 -11.68 -75.40
CA LEU A 230 80.65 -10.82 -76.58
C LEU A 230 81.92 -9.96 -76.66
N GLU A 231 82.38 -9.39 -75.55
CA GLU A 231 83.64 -8.66 -75.49
C GLU A 231 84.85 -9.55 -75.82
N GLN A 232 84.90 -10.77 -75.30
CA GLN A 232 85.95 -11.74 -75.62
C GLN A 232 85.93 -12.11 -77.12
N ALA A 233 84.74 -12.39 -77.68
CA ALA A 233 84.59 -12.66 -79.10
C ALA A 233 85.03 -11.47 -79.97
N ARG A 234 84.65 -10.24 -79.59
CA ARG A 234 85.12 -9.01 -80.24
C ARG A 234 86.64 -8.86 -80.15
N ARG A 235 87.25 -9.12 -78.99
CA ARG A 235 88.71 -9.07 -78.81
C ARG A 235 89.41 -10.11 -79.68
N ARG A 236 88.88 -11.33 -79.76
CA ARG A 236 89.37 -12.39 -80.68
C ARG A 236 89.25 -11.95 -82.12
N ALA A 237 88.08 -11.53 -82.58
CA ALA A 237 87.89 -11.03 -83.94
C ALA A 237 88.82 -9.85 -84.27
N ALA A 238 89.05 -8.93 -83.34
CA ALA A 238 90.02 -7.84 -83.51
C ALA A 238 91.48 -8.33 -83.54
N ALA A 239 91.82 -9.40 -82.82
CA ALA A 239 93.12 -10.06 -82.94
C ALA A 239 93.26 -10.78 -84.28
N ASP A 240 92.27 -11.58 -84.68
CA ASP A 240 92.24 -12.31 -85.96
C ASP A 240 92.33 -11.35 -87.15
N LEU A 241 91.62 -10.21 -87.11
CA LEU A 241 91.74 -9.15 -88.12
C LEU A 241 93.13 -8.49 -88.12
N ARG A 242 93.79 -8.33 -86.98
CA ARG A 242 95.18 -7.85 -86.92
C ARG A 242 96.12 -8.88 -87.52
N THR A 243 95.98 -10.15 -87.17
CA THR A 243 96.76 -11.26 -87.75
C THR A 243 96.53 -11.38 -89.25
N ALA A 244 95.28 -11.25 -89.72
CA ALA A 244 94.95 -11.26 -91.14
C ALA A 244 95.52 -10.02 -91.85
N ARG A 245 95.50 -8.85 -91.21
CA ARG A 245 96.13 -7.62 -91.74
C ARG A 245 97.65 -7.74 -91.78
N GLU A 246 98.28 -8.40 -90.80
CA GLU A 246 99.71 -8.72 -90.80
C GLU A 246 100.06 -9.76 -91.87
N ALA A 247 99.24 -10.81 -92.05
CA ALA A 247 99.39 -11.79 -93.12
C ALA A 247 99.19 -11.17 -94.52
N LEU A 248 98.22 -10.25 -94.67
CA LEU A 248 98.04 -9.46 -95.88
C LEU A 248 99.17 -8.45 -96.09
N ALA A 249 99.70 -7.83 -95.04
CA ALA A 249 100.89 -6.97 -95.13
C ALA A 249 102.16 -7.76 -95.48
N GLY A 250 102.24 -9.03 -95.06
CA GLY A 250 103.27 -9.99 -95.47
C GLY A 250 103.06 -10.58 -96.87
N ALA A 251 101.82 -10.58 -97.40
CA ALA A 251 101.49 -10.97 -98.77
C ALA A 251 101.47 -9.78 -99.75
N LEU A 252 101.42 -8.55 -99.26
CA LEU A 252 101.47 -7.31 -100.04
C LEU A 252 102.77 -7.11 -100.88
N PRO A 253 103.94 -7.68 -100.53
CA PRO A 253 105.10 -7.63 -101.42
C PRO A 253 105.03 -8.64 -102.58
N LEU A 254 103.97 -9.46 -102.69
CA LEU A 254 103.80 -10.48 -103.73
C LEU A 254 102.68 -10.17 -104.73
N VAL A 255 102.03 -9.00 -104.67
CA VAL A 255 101.02 -8.60 -105.66
C VAL A 255 101.21 -7.13 -106.07
N GLU A 256 101.82 -6.95 -107.23
CA GLU A 256 101.77 -5.74 -108.06
C GLU A 256 101.50 -6.17 -109.52
N PRO A 257 100.90 -5.32 -110.39
CA PRO A 257 99.46 -5.33 -110.68
C PRO A 257 99.15 -5.53 -112.18
N LEU A 258 97.88 -5.73 -112.55
CA LEU A 258 97.40 -5.59 -113.94
C LEU A 258 96.15 -4.68 -113.96
N PRO A 259 96.02 -3.75 -114.94
CA PRO A 259 95.20 -2.54 -114.80
C PRO A 259 93.78 -2.69 -115.38
N ASP A 260 93.00 -1.63 -115.12
CA ASP A 260 91.67 -1.24 -115.62
C ASP A 260 90.45 -1.76 -114.84
N GLU A 261 89.87 -0.88 -114.00
CA GLU A 261 88.69 -0.09 -114.43
C GLU A 261 88.47 1.15 -113.51
N VAL A 262 88.29 2.29 -114.17
CA VAL A 262 87.97 3.61 -113.63
C VAL A 262 86.50 3.90 -113.92
N ALA A 263 85.70 4.21 -112.90
CA ALA A 263 84.51 5.11 -112.87
C ALA A 263 83.57 4.67 -111.71
N VAL A 264 83.51 5.32 -110.54
CA VAL A 264 82.99 6.66 -110.16
C VAL A 264 81.45 6.76 -110.04
N ASP A 265 81.04 7.21 -108.84
CA ASP A 265 79.78 7.85 -108.36
C ASP A 265 78.44 7.09 -108.44
N ARG A 266 77.72 6.85 -107.32
CA ARG A 266 76.98 7.77 -106.41
C ARG A 266 75.85 8.57 -107.08
N THR A 267 74.61 8.15 -106.82
CA THR A 267 73.41 9.00 -106.59
C THR A 267 72.37 8.13 -105.88
N GLY A 268 71.99 8.41 -104.62
CA GLY A 268 70.82 9.21 -104.23
C GLY A 268 70.03 8.35 -103.21
N ARG A 269 69.87 8.70 -101.93
CA ARG A 269 69.16 9.79 -101.25
C ARG A 269 67.62 9.66 -101.27
N GLU A 270 67.10 9.42 -100.05
CA GLU A 270 65.84 9.90 -99.43
C GLU A 270 64.43 9.36 -99.75
N GLY A 271 63.62 9.36 -98.68
CA GLY A 271 62.16 9.13 -98.60
C GLY A 271 61.85 8.04 -97.55
N VAL A 272 61.51 8.28 -96.27
CA VAL A 272 60.46 9.10 -95.63
C VAL A 272 59.04 8.78 -96.10
N ALA A 273 58.26 8.09 -95.27
CA ALA A 273 56.88 8.40 -94.84
C ALA A 273 56.36 7.24 -93.94
N THR A 274 56.06 7.42 -92.64
CA THR A 274 54.79 7.85 -92.00
C THR A 274 53.66 6.81 -92.21
N VAL A 275 52.87 6.34 -91.24
CA VAL A 275 51.78 6.96 -90.42
C VAL A 275 51.14 5.82 -89.55
N PRO A 276 50.19 6.01 -88.60
CA PRO A 276 50.04 6.86 -87.40
C PRO A 276 50.06 6.00 -86.08
N GLY A 277 50.02 6.47 -84.83
CA GLY A 277 49.51 7.70 -84.22
C GLY A 277 48.21 7.43 -83.44
N HIS A 278 48.29 7.36 -82.11
CA HIS A 278 47.41 8.12 -81.23
C HIS A 278 47.95 8.22 -79.80
N GLU A 279 48.18 9.47 -79.40
CA GLU A 279 48.56 9.93 -78.07
C GLU A 279 47.34 10.06 -77.14
N ALA A 280 47.64 9.94 -75.84
CA ALA A 280 47.20 10.71 -74.67
C ALA A 280 45.77 11.35 -74.67
N THR A 281 45.03 11.40 -73.55
CA THR A 281 45.41 12.01 -72.26
C THR A 281 44.27 11.84 -71.22
N THR A 282 44.60 12.14 -69.95
CA THR A 282 43.75 12.69 -68.85
C THR A 282 42.78 11.79 -68.05
N SER A 283 43.19 11.47 -66.81
CA SER A 283 42.59 11.82 -65.48
C SER A 283 41.07 11.71 -65.17
N PRO A 284 40.69 11.59 -63.86
CA PRO A 284 39.61 10.72 -63.31
C PRO A 284 38.36 11.52 -62.84
N PRO A 285 37.53 11.13 -61.83
CA PRO A 285 36.87 9.87 -61.42
C PRO A 285 35.31 9.99 -61.34
N ALA A 286 34.55 8.88 -61.30
CA ALA A 286 33.16 8.81 -60.77
C ALA A 286 32.70 7.33 -60.74
N ALA A 287 32.34 6.76 -59.58
CA ALA A 287 30.97 6.71 -59.03
C ALA A 287 29.97 6.00 -59.96
N GLY A 288 29.56 4.79 -59.56
CA GLY A 288 28.55 3.98 -60.23
C GLY A 288 27.97 2.95 -59.28
N ASP A 289 26.94 3.36 -58.56
CA ASP A 289 25.87 2.50 -58.04
C ASP A 289 24.91 2.20 -59.21
N PRO A 290 24.32 1.00 -59.31
CA PRO A 290 22.94 0.90 -58.81
C PRO A 290 22.61 -0.47 -58.19
N GLY A 291 22.01 -0.46 -57.01
CA GLY A 291 21.34 -1.63 -56.46
C GLY A 291 20.48 -1.34 -55.23
N SER A 292 19.27 -0.84 -55.47
CA SER A 292 18.15 -0.87 -54.51
C SER A 292 17.05 -1.79 -55.11
N PRO A 293 16.27 -2.54 -54.31
CA PRO A 293 15.49 -1.98 -53.21
C PRO A 293 15.61 -2.73 -51.88
N ALA A 294 15.37 -1.96 -50.82
CA ALA A 294 14.88 -2.42 -49.55
C ALA A 294 13.50 -3.05 -49.69
N ASP A 295 13.26 -4.13 -48.94
CA ASP A 295 12.03 -4.19 -48.14
C ASP A 295 12.31 -4.93 -46.84
N ALA A 296 11.76 -4.35 -45.77
CA ALA A 296 12.11 -4.62 -44.39
C ALA A 296 11.19 -5.70 -43.81
N ASP A 297 11.74 -6.88 -43.53
CA ASP A 297 11.10 -7.86 -42.65
C ASP A 297 11.31 -7.45 -41.18
N LEU A 298 10.33 -6.71 -40.66
CA LEU A 298 10.10 -6.53 -39.23
C LEU A 298 9.30 -7.73 -38.69
N PRO A 299 9.79 -8.53 -37.74
CA PRO A 299 8.90 -9.36 -36.95
C PRO A 299 8.16 -8.47 -35.94
N THR A 300 6.89 -8.18 -36.24
CA THR A 300 5.92 -7.69 -35.26
C THR A 300 5.68 -8.80 -34.22
N GLN A 301 6.47 -8.81 -33.15
CA GLN A 301 6.08 -9.54 -31.95
C GLN A 301 4.85 -8.87 -31.35
N ARG A 302 3.70 -9.55 -31.53
CA ARG A 302 2.48 -9.37 -30.75
C ARG A 302 2.82 -9.26 -29.27
N ARG A 303 2.66 -8.06 -28.69
CA ARG A 303 2.36 -7.94 -27.27
C ARG A 303 1.02 -8.62 -27.02
N LYS A 304 1.06 -9.78 -26.34
CA LYS A 304 -0.11 -10.33 -25.65
C LYS A 304 -0.52 -9.31 -24.59
N VAL A 305 -1.69 -8.72 -24.76
CA VAL A 305 -2.40 -8.01 -23.70
C VAL A 305 -2.89 -9.09 -22.72
N PRO A 306 -2.57 -9.03 -21.42
CA PRO A 306 -3.26 -9.84 -20.43
C PRO A 306 -4.68 -9.29 -20.27
N THR A 307 -5.67 -10.12 -20.58
CA THR A 307 -7.08 -9.91 -20.23
C THR A 307 -7.17 -9.82 -18.71
N VAL A 308 -7.47 -8.63 -18.18
CA VAL A 308 -7.94 -8.47 -16.81
C VAL A 308 -9.43 -8.80 -16.83
N SER A 309 -9.79 -9.96 -16.27
CA SER A 309 -11.15 -10.22 -15.81
C SER A 309 -11.44 -9.33 -14.59
N PRO A 310 -12.55 -8.58 -14.57
CA PRO A 310 -13.09 -8.08 -13.31
C PRO A 310 -13.86 -9.23 -12.64
N ALA A 311 -13.30 -9.75 -11.55
CA ALA A 311 -14.06 -10.40 -10.50
C ALA A 311 -14.16 -9.40 -9.35
N GLY A 312 -15.40 -8.99 -9.01
CA GLY A 312 -15.73 -7.97 -8.03
C GLY A 312 -17.04 -7.31 -8.37
#